data_AF-A0A6V7IXM0-F1
#
_entry.id   AF-A0A6V7IXM0-F1
#
_cell.length_a   1.000
_cell.length_b   1.000
_cell.length_c   1.000
_cell.angle_alpha   90.00
_cell.angle_beta   90.00
_cell.angle_gamma   90.00
#
_symmetry.space_group_name_H-M   'P 1'
#
loop_
_entity.id
_entity.type
_entity.pdbx_description
1 polymer ?
#
loop_
_entity_poly.entity_id
_entity_poly.type
_entity_poly.pdbx_seq_one_letter_code
_entity_poly.pdbx_strand_id
1 'polypeptide(L)'
;MTEILVNTTRKKFLSCIPISYSDFPDKFPWDEQKLFFDATAGDPLVQKYPLKSEYQEKFIKMLIEKLEDQNEEVYEEFYERLCQLLSDKKGNQSNIHYRHYLIDNAPANTRLIIQESKSLISEGTTGLCSWQ
;
A
#
# COMPACT_ATOMS: atom_id res chain seq x y z
N MET A 1 -20.59 7.26 -2.50
CA MET A 1 -19.46 6.53 -1.89
C MET A 1 -19.19 7.09 -0.50
N THR A 2 -19.00 6.27 0.54
CA THR A 2 -18.62 6.79 1.85
C THR A 2 -17.11 7.06 1.85
N GLU A 3 -16.71 8.33 1.81
CA GLU A 3 -15.35 8.84 2.02
C GLU A 3 -14.59 8.11 3.16
N ILE A 4 -15.34 7.66 4.17
CA ILE A 4 -14.89 6.83 5.29
C ILE A 4 -14.21 5.53 4.82
N LEU A 5 -14.77 4.82 3.84
CA LEU A 5 -14.23 3.55 3.35
C LEU A 5 -12.87 3.77 2.68
N VAL A 6 -12.79 4.75 1.77
CA VAL A 6 -11.54 5.12 1.07
C VAL A 6 -10.46 5.49 2.08
N ASN A 7 -10.79 6.32 3.08
CA ASN A 7 -9.85 6.71 4.13
C ASN A 7 -9.42 5.54 5.02
N THR A 8 -10.33 4.60 5.32
CA THR A 8 -10.02 3.40 6.09
C THR A 8 -9.07 2.49 5.33
N THR A 9 -9.36 2.24 4.05
CA THR A 9 -8.54 1.40 3.17
C THR A 9 -7.19 2.04 2.91
N ARG A 10 -7.14 3.36 2.71
CA ARG A 10 -5.90 4.14 2.65
C ARG A 10 -5.03 3.95 3.89
N LYS A 11 -5.60 4.09 5.10
CA LYS A 11 -4.87 3.87 6.36
C LYS A 11 -4.29 2.46 6.43
N LYS A 12 -5.08 1.44 6.07
CA LYS A 12 -4.62 0.04 6.03
C LYS A 12 -3.51 -0.16 5.00
N PHE A 13 -3.66 0.40 3.80
CA PHE A 13 -2.69 0.33 2.71
C PHE A 13 -1.33 0.91 3.13
N LEU A 14 -1.34 2.15 3.60
CA LEU A 14 -0.14 2.88 4.02
C LEU A 14 0.62 2.16 5.15
N SER A 15 -0.10 1.52 6.07
CA SER A 15 0.49 0.80 7.21
C SER A 15 0.84 -0.66 6.90
N CYS A 16 0.63 -1.13 5.66
CA CYS A 16 0.82 -2.52 5.23
C CYS A 16 -0.02 -3.52 6.06
N ILE A 17 -1.21 -3.11 6.49
CA ILE A 17 -2.19 -4.02 7.11
C ILE A 17 -2.84 -4.87 6.01
N PRO A 18 -3.11 -6.17 6.25
CA PRO A 18 -3.83 -7.00 5.28
C PRO A 18 -5.15 -6.36 4.83
N ILE A 19 -5.34 -6.29 3.51
CA ILE A 19 -6.56 -5.78 2.86
C ILE A 19 -7.30 -6.97 2.25
N SER A 20 -8.62 -6.89 2.26
CA SER A 20 -9.57 -7.89 1.79
C SER A 20 -10.57 -7.28 0.81
N TYR A 21 -11.35 -8.10 0.10
CA TYR A 21 -12.35 -7.61 -0.87
C TYR A 21 -13.41 -6.67 -0.27
N SER A 22 -13.72 -6.82 1.02
CA SER A 22 -14.66 -5.97 1.75
C SER A 22 -14.13 -4.56 2.06
N ASP A 23 -12.83 -4.34 1.88
CA ASP A 23 -12.23 -3.01 2.04
C ASP A 23 -12.39 -2.14 0.78
N PHE A 24 -12.96 -2.70 -0.30
CA PHE A 24 -13.22 -1.97 -1.54
C PHE A 24 -14.71 -1.64 -1.69
N PRO A 25 -15.05 -0.51 -2.33
CA PRO A 25 -16.44 -0.18 -2.66
C PRO A 25 -17.12 -1.27 -3.49
N ASP A 26 -18.44 -1.43 -3.35
CA ASP A 26 -19.22 -2.37 -4.16
C ASP A 26 -19.44 -1.89 -5.59
N LYS A 27 -19.55 -0.57 -5.80
CA LYS A 27 -19.50 0.08 -7.10
C LYS A 27 -18.31 0.99 -7.10
N PHE A 28 -17.53 0.95 -8.17
CA PHE A 28 -16.28 1.67 -8.22
C PHE A 28 -16.10 2.35 -9.57
N PRO A 29 -16.86 3.42 -9.85
CA PRO A 29 -16.79 4.13 -11.12
C PRO A 29 -15.42 4.78 -11.31
N TRP A 30 -15.08 5.04 -12.57
CA TRP A 30 -13.76 5.47 -13.00
C TRP A 30 -13.21 6.70 -12.24
N ASP A 31 -14.03 7.73 -12.00
CA ASP A 31 -13.62 8.93 -11.25
C ASP A 31 -13.24 8.61 -9.79
N GLU A 32 -13.96 7.67 -9.18
CA GLU A 32 -13.68 7.22 -7.82
C GLU A 32 -12.42 6.35 -7.77
N GLN A 33 -12.19 5.55 -8.80
CA GLN A 33 -10.97 4.75 -8.97
C GLN A 33 -9.72 5.64 -9.01
N LYS A 34 -9.77 6.74 -9.76
CA LYS A 34 -8.67 7.71 -9.84
C LYS A 34 -8.35 8.30 -8.46
N LEU A 35 -9.36 8.80 -7.74
CA LEU A 35 -9.17 9.36 -6.40
C LEU A 35 -8.59 8.34 -5.42
N PHE A 36 -9.03 7.08 -5.53
CA PHE A 36 -8.53 6.00 -4.70
C PHE A 36 -7.08 5.62 -5.04
N PHE A 37 -6.73 5.59 -6.33
CA PHE A 37 -5.36 5.35 -6.79
C PHE A 37 -4.41 6.43 -6.24
N ASP A 38 -4.76 7.71 -6.43
CA ASP A 38 -3.99 8.85 -5.94
C ASP A 38 -3.79 8.83 -4.42
N ALA A 39 -4.80 8.33 -3.69
CA ALA A 39 -4.75 8.17 -2.24
C ALA A 39 -3.89 6.98 -1.77
N THR A 40 -3.58 6.02 -2.65
CA THR A 40 -2.92 4.75 -2.32
C THR A 40 -1.64 4.53 -3.12
N ALA A 41 -1.67 3.73 -4.18
CA ALA A 41 -0.49 3.31 -4.94
C ALA A 41 0.11 4.45 -5.78
N GLY A 42 -0.70 5.46 -6.11
CA GLY A 42 -0.30 6.70 -6.78
C GLY A 42 0.21 7.79 -5.85
N ASP A 43 0.19 7.59 -4.52
CA ASP A 43 0.62 8.61 -3.56
C ASP A 43 2.12 8.95 -3.77
N PRO A 44 2.49 10.23 -3.98
CA PRO A 44 3.89 10.62 -4.25
C PRO A 44 4.87 10.22 -3.14
N LEU A 45 4.43 10.18 -1.88
CA LEU A 45 5.26 9.73 -0.77
C LEU A 45 5.43 8.22 -0.78
N VAL A 46 4.44 7.46 -1.25
CA VAL A 46 4.58 6.01 -1.47
C VAL A 46 5.56 5.74 -2.60
N GLN A 47 5.58 6.56 -3.66
CA GLN A 47 6.60 6.41 -4.71
C GLN A 47 8.02 6.73 -4.21
N LYS A 48 8.16 7.78 -3.39
CA LYS A 48 9.45 8.18 -2.81
C LYS A 48 9.95 7.22 -1.72
N TYR A 49 9.06 6.70 -0.88
CA TYR A 49 9.34 5.79 0.22
C TYR A 49 8.48 4.54 0.08
N PRO A 50 8.87 3.61 -0.81
CA PRO A 50 8.03 2.50 -1.23
C PRO A 50 7.67 1.53 -0.10
N LEU A 51 6.38 1.20 -0.05
CA LEU A 51 5.89 0.10 0.78
C LEU A 51 6.47 -1.23 0.28
N LYS A 52 6.27 -2.30 1.05
CA LYS A 52 6.70 -3.65 0.65
C LYS A 52 6.13 -4.02 -0.73
N SER A 53 7.01 -4.31 -1.69
CA SER A 53 6.60 -4.50 -3.10
C SER A 53 5.62 -5.66 -3.29
N GLU A 54 5.80 -6.77 -2.58
CA GLU A 54 4.88 -7.91 -2.67
C GLU A 54 3.48 -7.58 -2.12
N TYR A 55 3.42 -6.68 -1.14
CA TYR A 55 2.16 -6.19 -0.60
C TYR A 55 1.44 -5.29 -1.61
N GLN A 56 2.16 -4.34 -2.21
CA GLN A 56 1.60 -3.46 -3.26
C GLN A 56 1.12 -4.28 -4.47
N GLU A 57 1.92 -5.26 -4.92
CA GLU A 57 1.59 -6.16 -6.03
C GLU A 57 0.27 -6.90 -5.75
N LYS A 58 0.15 -7.53 -4.57
CA LYS A 58 -1.06 -8.26 -4.18
C LYS A 58 -2.28 -7.34 -4.07
N PHE A 59 -2.10 -6.16 -3.49
CA PHE A 59 -3.18 -5.18 -3.35
C PHE A 59 -3.74 -4.75 -4.71
N ILE A 60 -2.86 -4.39 -5.65
CA ILE A 60 -3.29 -3.94 -6.98
C ILE A 60 -3.94 -5.08 -7.77
N LYS A 61 -3.37 -6.29 -7.74
CA LYS A 61 -3.98 -7.47 -8.39
C LYS A 61 -5.38 -7.76 -7.89
N MET A 62 -5.57 -7.78 -6.57
CA MET A 62 -6.87 -8.02 -5.95
C MET A 62 -7.91 -6.94 -6.33
N LEU A 63 -7.46 -5.69 -6.50
CA LEU A 63 -8.33 -4.60 -6.92
C LEU A 63 -8.73 -4.73 -8.40
N ILE A 64 -7.77 -5.03 -9.27
CA ILE A 64 -8.02 -5.27 -10.70
C ILE A 64 -9.00 -6.45 -10.85
N GLU A 65 -8.73 -7.59 -10.21
CA GLU A 65 -9.61 -8.76 -10.23
C GLU A 65 -11.04 -8.41 -9.80
N LYS A 66 -11.20 -7.63 -8.72
CA LYS A 66 -12.53 -7.19 -8.27
C LYS A 66 -13.25 -6.35 -9.31
N LEU A 67 -12.57 -5.41 -9.96
CA LEU A 67 -13.16 -4.53 -10.98
C LEU A 67 -13.55 -5.34 -12.23
N GLU A 68 -12.69 -6.26 -12.67
CA GLU A 68 -12.96 -7.15 -13.79
C GLU A 68 -14.14 -8.09 -13.52
N ASP A 69 -14.24 -8.67 -12.33
CA ASP A 69 -15.36 -9.51 -11.90
C ASP A 69 -16.70 -8.75 -11.90
N GLN A 70 -16.66 -7.42 -11.72
CA GLN A 70 -17.81 -6.53 -11.76
C GLN A 70 -18.09 -5.98 -13.17
N ASN A 71 -17.27 -6.36 -14.16
CA ASN A 71 -17.31 -5.85 -15.53
C ASN A 71 -17.24 -4.30 -15.59
N GLU A 72 -16.48 -3.72 -14.65
CA GLU A 72 -16.17 -2.30 -14.59
C GLU A 72 -14.87 -2.02 -15.38
N GLU A 73 -14.78 -0.85 -16.01
CA GLU A 73 -13.55 -0.41 -16.66
C GLU A 73 -12.49 -0.10 -15.59
N VAL A 74 -11.29 -0.66 -15.74
CA VAL A 74 -10.19 -0.48 -14.80
C VAL A 74 -9.40 0.77 -15.17
N TYR A 75 -9.18 1.66 -14.20
CA TYR A 75 -8.32 2.82 -14.37
C TYR A 75 -6.89 2.39 -14.75
N GLU A 76 -6.43 2.86 -15.91
CA GLU A 76 -5.20 2.39 -16.58
C GLU A 76 -3.94 2.41 -15.69
N GLU A 77 -3.83 3.40 -14.81
CA GLU A 77 -2.72 3.57 -13.87
C GLU A 77 -2.54 2.37 -12.92
N PHE A 78 -3.60 1.59 -12.63
CA PHE A 78 -3.43 0.35 -11.86
C PHE A 78 -2.57 -0.67 -12.61
N TYR A 79 -2.79 -0.83 -13.92
CA TYR A 79 -1.97 -1.72 -14.74
C TYR A 79 -0.56 -1.19 -14.91
N GLU A 80 -0.40 0.11 -15.16
CA GLU A 80 0.92 0.73 -15.28
C GLU A 80 1.73 0.52 -14.00
N ARG A 81 1.11 0.77 -12.83
CA ARG A 81 1.76 0.58 -11.54
C ARG A 81 2.10 -0.88 -11.27
N LEU A 82 1.23 -1.82 -11.65
CA LEU A 82 1.51 -3.25 -11.54
C LEU A 82 2.71 -3.65 -12.40
N CYS A 83 2.77 -3.18 -13.64
CA CYS A 83 3.90 -3.43 -14.56
C CYS A 83 5.22 -2.87 -14.01
N GLN A 84 5.21 -1.68 -13.42
CA GLN A 84 6.39 -1.10 -12.75
C GLN A 84 6.87 -2.00 -11.60
N LEU A 85 5.97 -2.40 -10.69
CA LEU A 85 6.30 -3.25 -9.54
C LEU A 85 6.90 -4.60 -9.98
N LEU A 86 6.35 -5.21 -11.03
CA LEU A 86 6.85 -6.47 -11.58
C LEU A 86 8.22 -6.31 -12.27
N SER A 87 8.50 -5.15 -12.84
CA SER A 87 9.78 -4.83 -13.48
C SER A 87 10.87 -4.59 -12.45
N ASP A 88 10.58 -3.81 -11.40
CA ASP A 88 11.52 -3.51 -10.31
C ASP A 88 11.96 -4.77 -9.56
N LYS A 89 11.03 -5.71 -9.36
CA LYS A 89 11.27 -7.00 -8.69
C LYS A 89 12.31 -7.87 -9.42
N LYS A 90 12.44 -7.73 -10.75
CA LYS A 90 13.42 -8.46 -11.56
C LYS A 90 14.82 -7.85 -11.46
N GLY A 91 14.92 -6.56 -11.15
CA GLY A 91 16.17 -5.80 -11.16
C GLY A 91 16.93 -5.82 -9.84
N ASN A 92 16.26 -5.63 -8.70
CA ASN A 92 16.88 -5.63 -7.37
C ASN A 92 15.82 -5.83 -6.27
N GLN A 93 15.89 -6.93 -5.52
CA GLN A 93 15.10 -7.06 -4.29
C GLN A 93 15.75 -6.18 -3.20
N SER A 94 15.27 -4.95 -3.07
CA SER A 94 15.62 -4.12 -1.91
C SER A 94 15.27 -4.86 -0.63
N ASN A 95 16.26 -4.99 0.26
CA ASN A 95 16.05 -5.51 1.61
C ASN A 95 15.36 -4.48 2.52
N ILE A 96 15.01 -3.30 2.00
CA ILE A 96 14.41 -2.20 2.73
C ILE A 96 13.04 -1.88 2.12
N HIS A 97 12.04 -1.67 2.98
CA HIS A 97 10.73 -1.13 2.64
C HIS A 97 10.27 -0.14 3.71
N TYR A 98 9.19 0.57 3.44
CA TYR A 98 8.66 1.57 4.37
C TYR A 98 7.24 1.23 4.82
N ARG A 99 6.83 1.77 5.97
CA ARG A 99 5.44 1.84 6.42
C ARG A 99 5.09 3.27 6.76
N HIS A 100 3.87 3.65 6.44
CA HIS A 100 3.35 5.00 6.59
C HIS A 100 2.18 4.97 7.56
N TYR A 101 2.22 5.79 8.60
CA TYR A 101 1.17 5.88 9.61
C TYR A 101 0.58 7.29 9.60
N LEU A 102 -0.70 7.40 9.23
CA LEU A 102 -1.43 8.68 9.29
C LEU A 102 -1.69 9.07 10.75
N ILE A 103 -1.53 10.36 11.06
CA ILE A 103 -1.73 10.90 12.41
C ILE A 103 -3.08 11.62 12.46
N ASP A 104 -4.03 11.06 13.22
CA ASP A 104 -5.44 11.50 13.22
C ASP A 104 -5.68 12.90 13.82
N ASN A 105 -4.78 13.38 14.67
CA ASN A 105 -4.88 14.69 15.35
C ASN A 105 -3.87 15.73 14.85
N ALA A 106 -3.35 15.54 13.64
CA ALA A 106 -2.38 16.43 13.00
C ALA A 106 -3.00 17.06 11.74
N PRO A 107 -2.34 18.07 11.12
CA PRO A 107 -2.77 18.59 9.83
C PRO A 107 -3.00 17.47 8.82
N ALA A 108 -3.94 17.67 7.89
CA ALA A 108 -4.31 16.66 6.91
C ALA A 108 -3.07 16.08 6.20
N ASN A 109 -3.04 14.76 6.02
CA ASN A 109 -1.94 13.99 5.42
C ASN A 109 -0.62 13.98 6.20
N THR A 110 -0.57 14.47 7.44
CA THR A 110 0.60 14.29 8.31
C THR A 110 0.80 12.80 8.58
N ARG A 111 2.01 12.31 8.35
CA ARG A 111 2.33 10.89 8.49
C ARG A 111 3.73 10.64 9.06
N LEU A 112 3.84 9.59 9.84
CA LEU A 112 5.11 9.00 10.27
C LEU A 112 5.53 7.94 9.25
N ILE A 113 6.76 8.02 8.74
CA ILE A 113 7.32 7.04 7.80
C ILE A 113 8.44 6.28 8.52
N ILE A 114 8.29 4.95 8.59
CA ILE A 114 9.26 4.06 9.24
C ILE A 114 9.91 3.19 8.16
N GLN A 115 11.25 3.15 8.17
CA GLN A 115 12.03 2.24 7.33
C GLN A 115 12.21 0.89 8.04
N GLU A 116 11.89 -0.20 7.37
CA GLU A 116 12.02 -1.57 7.86
C GLU A 116 12.94 -2.37 6.93
N SER A 117 13.77 -3.25 7.50
CA SER A 117 14.56 -4.20 6.72
C SER A 117 13.93 -5.61 6.73
N LYS A 118 14.07 -6.38 5.63
CA LYS A 118 13.66 -7.80 5.56
C LYS A 118 14.72 -8.74 6.15
N SER A 119 15.85 -8.23 6.62
CA SER A 119 16.88 -9.02 7.28
C SER A 119 16.33 -9.60 8.59
N LEU A 120 15.94 -10.86 8.54
CA LEU A 120 15.81 -11.69 9.74
C LEU A 120 17.20 -11.72 10.40
N ILE A 121 17.31 -11.38 11.68
CA ILE A 121 18.55 -11.62 12.43
C ILE A 121 18.72 -13.14 12.50
N SER A 122 19.52 -13.71 11.59
CA SER A 122 19.70 -15.17 11.51
C SER A 122 20.83 -15.70 12.39
N GLU A 123 21.66 -14.85 13.00
CA GLU A 123 22.76 -15.27 13.88
C GLU A 123 23.06 -14.26 15.00
N GLY A 124 22.05 -13.90 15.80
CA GLY A 124 22.27 -13.04 16.96
C GLY A 124 21.17 -13.23 17.98
N THR A 125 21.51 -13.81 19.14
CA THR A 125 20.69 -13.63 20.33
C THR A 125 20.62 -12.13 20.58
N THR A 126 19.43 -11.53 20.46
CA THR A 126 19.23 -10.20 21.04
C THR A 126 19.40 -10.36 22.54
N GLY A 127 20.59 -10.06 23.03
CA GLY A 127 20.86 -9.79 24.44
C GLY A 127 20.00 -8.60 24.83
N LEU A 128 18.75 -8.87 25.21
CA LEU A 128 17.88 -7.94 25.90
C LEU A 128 18.51 -7.68 27.27
N CYS A 129 19.46 -6.74 27.32
CA CYS A 129 19.76 -6.06 28.57
C CYS A 129 18.56 -5.17 28.88
N SER A 130 17.67 -5.66 29.74
CA SER A 130 16.75 -4.79 30.46
C SER A 130 17.58 -3.86 31.34
N TRP A 131 17.50 -2.56 31.10
CA TRP A 131 18.05 -1.56 32.02
C TRP A 131 17.41 -1.77 33.40
N GLN A 132 18.24 -2.06 34.41
CA GLN A 132 17.93 -1.84 35.82
C GLN A 132 18.65 -0.58 36.29
#